data_AF-A0A917Y452-F1
#
_entry.id   AF-A0A917Y452-F1
#
_cell.length_a   1.000
_cell.length_b   1.000
_cell.length_c   1.000
_cell.angle_alpha   90.00
_cell.angle_beta   90.00
_cell.angle_gamma   90.00
#
_symmetry.space_group_name_H-M   'P 1'
#
loop_
_entity.id
_entity.type
_entity.pdbx_description
1 polymer ?
#
loop_
_entity_poly.entity_id
_entity_poly.type
_entity_poly.pdbx_seq_one_letter_code
_entity_poly.pdbx_strand_id
1 'polypeptide(L)'
;MTIKDVARHDVSEQRIEQALEDIRWRARRRWHTMQYDCYSDEELTAMRDDLLDHVAASTVTDPQLSAVQSRIVLRTAAECSLGFLELGLYPNGDQEIFFPLIDESISSEDKDFEAVVEHASTAGDWLDAFALCVISGMIWERDRVIGLLLRDHAPAIDDGAPYSKLESKSDPAELVEMDTLACYLTKARGHLPRDWPSVTLCMPEVDERLDAALRFKALGSLTPDQQLLRVLLEDDQAAFERALAHRLVQHRESAPSDAAPCSLLPQKTIALAALAVQVHGWDLRVRSDYLPQALTSAPEGAPSVRG
;
A
#
# COMPACT_ATOMS: atom_id res chain seq x y z
N MET A 1 28.50 -5.87 -15.34
CA MET A 1 27.17 -6.33 -14.89
C MET A 1 26.13 -5.50 -15.62
N THR A 2 25.16 -6.14 -16.27
CA THR A 2 24.27 -5.53 -17.26
C THR A 2 22.94 -5.11 -16.60
N ILE A 3 22.44 -3.92 -16.92
CA ILE A 3 21.10 -3.45 -16.51
C ILE A 3 20.06 -4.41 -17.11
N LYS A 4 19.01 -4.74 -16.35
CA LYS A 4 17.91 -5.60 -16.83
C LYS A 4 16.65 -4.78 -17.04
N ASP A 5 16.25 -4.65 -18.30
CA ASP A 5 15.02 -3.96 -18.69
C ASP A 5 13.86 -4.95 -18.79
N VAL A 6 12.75 -4.66 -18.11
CA VAL A 6 11.50 -5.45 -18.17
C VAL A 6 10.37 -4.58 -18.70
N ALA A 7 9.89 -4.90 -19.91
CA ALA A 7 8.78 -4.19 -20.53
C ALA A 7 7.45 -4.43 -19.80
N ARG A 8 6.56 -3.45 -19.89
CA ARG A 8 5.19 -3.51 -19.38
C ARG A 8 4.25 -4.28 -20.32
N HIS A 9 3.08 -4.68 -19.83
CA HIS A 9 1.97 -5.08 -20.70
C HIS A 9 1.22 -3.83 -21.20
N ASP A 10 0.43 -4.02 -22.25
CA ASP A 10 -0.38 -2.97 -22.85
C ASP A 10 -1.79 -2.95 -22.25
N VAL A 11 -2.33 -1.76 -22.06
CA VAL A 11 -3.74 -1.50 -21.73
C VAL A 11 -4.33 -0.72 -22.91
N SER A 12 -5.59 -0.98 -23.24
CA SER A 12 -6.21 -0.35 -24.42
C SER A 12 -6.29 1.18 -24.26
N GLU A 13 -6.10 1.90 -25.36
CA GLU A 13 -6.17 3.37 -25.39
C GLU A 13 -7.50 3.89 -24.81
N GLN A 14 -8.61 3.22 -25.14
CA GLN A 14 -9.92 3.52 -24.59
C GLN A 14 -9.96 3.46 -23.05
N ARG A 15 -9.36 2.44 -22.43
CA ARG A 15 -9.31 2.29 -20.96
C ARG A 15 -8.43 3.38 -20.33
N ILE A 16 -7.32 3.73 -20.98
CA ILE A 16 -6.43 4.81 -20.54
C ILE A 16 -7.17 6.16 -20.59
N GLU A 17 -7.84 6.48 -21.70
CA GLU A 17 -8.63 7.71 -21.84
C GLU A 17 -9.73 7.81 -20.78
N GLN A 18 -10.49 6.73 -20.57
CA GLN A 18 -11.54 6.67 -19.55
C GLN A 18 -11.00 6.89 -18.14
N ALA A 19 -9.84 6.31 -17.80
CA ALA A 19 -9.23 6.49 -16.49
C ALA A 19 -8.72 7.92 -16.25
N LEU A 20 -8.23 8.59 -17.30
CA LEU A 20 -7.76 9.97 -17.23
C LEU A 20 -8.89 10.99 -17.11
N GLU A 21 -10.07 10.70 -17.67
CA GLU A 21 -11.21 11.61 -17.73
C GLU A 21 -11.81 11.92 -16.34
N ASP A 22 -12.01 13.21 -16.06
CA ASP A 22 -12.86 13.73 -14.98
C ASP A 22 -12.65 13.14 -13.57
N ILE A 23 -11.43 12.71 -13.22
CA ILE A 23 -11.15 12.05 -11.93
C ILE A 23 -11.58 12.88 -10.71
N ARG A 24 -11.40 14.21 -10.75
CA ARG A 24 -11.83 15.11 -9.68
C ARG A 24 -13.34 15.11 -9.51
N TRP A 25 -14.09 15.07 -10.62
CA TRP A 25 -15.55 15.04 -10.58
C TRP A 25 -16.05 13.69 -10.09
N ARG A 26 -15.47 12.57 -10.54
CA ARG A 26 -15.80 11.23 -10.04
C ARG A 26 -15.56 11.12 -8.54
N ALA A 27 -14.38 11.53 -8.05
CA ALA A 27 -14.06 11.56 -6.63
C ALA A 27 -15.05 12.43 -5.84
N ARG A 28 -15.36 13.64 -6.32
CA ARG A 28 -16.31 14.53 -5.63
C ARG A 28 -17.71 13.96 -5.58
N ARG A 29 -18.15 13.28 -6.65
CA ARG A 29 -19.46 12.63 -6.70
C ARG A 29 -19.56 11.51 -5.66
N ARG A 30 -18.57 10.62 -5.57
CA ARG A 30 -18.56 9.54 -4.58
C ARG A 30 -18.49 10.07 -3.15
N TRP A 31 -17.63 11.07 -2.91
CA TRP A 31 -17.60 11.75 -1.61
C TRP A 31 -18.96 12.35 -1.24
N HIS A 32 -19.63 13.03 -2.18
CA HIS A 32 -20.96 13.58 -1.93
C HIS A 32 -21.97 12.48 -1.56
N THR A 33 -21.97 11.34 -2.26
CA THR A 33 -22.82 10.19 -1.92
C THR A 33 -22.54 9.72 -0.49
N MET A 34 -21.27 9.48 -0.15
CA MET A 34 -20.90 9.02 1.18
C MET A 34 -21.23 10.05 2.27
N GLN A 35 -21.05 11.34 1.99
CA GLN A 35 -21.25 12.43 2.95
C GLN A 35 -22.72 12.76 3.20
N TYR A 36 -23.55 12.82 2.16
CA TYR A 36 -24.92 13.34 2.29
C TYR A 36 -26.02 12.30 2.08
N ASP A 37 -25.76 11.22 1.32
CA ASP A 37 -26.76 10.21 1.01
C ASP A 37 -26.60 8.99 1.94
N CYS A 38 -25.62 8.13 1.66
CA CYS A 38 -25.25 7.00 2.50
C CYS A 38 -23.78 6.64 2.31
N TYR A 39 -23.07 6.47 3.41
CA TYR A 39 -21.76 5.82 3.38
C TYR A 39 -21.94 4.34 3.00
N SER A 40 -21.05 3.83 2.15
CA SER A 40 -20.86 2.41 1.95
C SER A 40 -19.39 2.10 1.68
N ASP A 41 -18.99 0.89 2.06
CA ASP A 41 -17.66 0.36 1.81
C ASP A 41 -17.36 0.23 0.30
N GLU A 42 -18.40 -0.03 -0.51
CA GLU A 42 -18.32 -0.07 -1.97
C GLU A 42 -17.94 1.30 -2.56
N GLU A 43 -18.50 2.41 -2.07
CA GLU A 43 -18.18 3.74 -2.60
C GLU A 43 -16.74 4.16 -2.25
N LEU A 44 -16.27 3.81 -1.05
CA LEU A 44 -14.89 4.12 -0.63
C LEU A 44 -13.87 3.30 -1.44
N THR A 45 -14.12 2.00 -1.61
CA THR A 45 -13.25 1.11 -2.40
C THR A 45 -13.27 1.47 -3.88
N ALA A 46 -14.44 1.76 -4.45
CA ALA A 46 -14.54 2.21 -5.84
C ALA A 46 -13.88 3.59 -6.07
N MET A 47 -13.90 4.48 -5.08
CA MET A 47 -13.11 5.72 -5.13
C MET A 47 -11.62 5.42 -5.19
N ARG A 48 -11.10 4.56 -4.29
CA ARG A 48 -9.69 4.13 -4.31
C ARG A 48 -9.31 3.56 -5.69
N ASP A 49 -10.13 2.67 -6.24
CA ASP A 49 -9.83 1.98 -7.48
C ASP A 49 -9.86 2.93 -8.69
N ASP A 50 -10.84 3.85 -8.77
CA ASP A 50 -10.88 4.91 -9.79
C ASP A 50 -9.63 5.81 -9.75
N LEU A 51 -9.13 6.11 -8.54
CA LEU A 51 -7.91 6.91 -8.34
C LEU A 51 -6.66 6.13 -8.77
N LEU A 52 -6.57 4.83 -8.44
CA LEU A 52 -5.46 3.99 -8.86
C LEU A 52 -5.43 3.78 -10.38
N ASP A 53 -6.59 3.60 -11.02
CA ASP A 53 -6.71 3.57 -12.48
C ASP A 53 -6.18 4.88 -13.10
N HIS A 54 -6.56 6.04 -12.53
CA HIS A 54 -6.08 7.33 -13.01
C HIS A 54 -4.55 7.49 -12.88
N VAL A 55 -3.98 7.13 -11.72
CA VAL A 55 -2.54 7.22 -11.47
C VAL A 55 -1.79 6.29 -12.42
N ALA A 56 -2.28 5.06 -12.59
CA ALA A 56 -1.67 4.09 -13.48
C ALA A 56 -1.77 4.51 -14.95
N ALA A 57 -2.90 5.06 -15.39
CA ALA A 57 -3.04 5.62 -16.73
C ALA A 57 -2.10 6.82 -16.97
N SER A 58 -1.87 7.65 -15.95
CA SER A 58 -0.94 8.79 -16.03
C SER A 58 0.50 8.36 -16.33
N THR A 59 0.90 7.14 -15.98
CA THR A 59 2.25 6.63 -16.29
C THR A 59 2.53 6.46 -17.79
N VAL A 60 1.50 6.46 -18.64
CA VAL A 60 1.68 6.41 -20.10
C VAL A 60 2.35 7.69 -20.61
N THR A 61 2.02 8.84 -20.02
CA THR A 61 2.57 10.15 -20.41
C THR A 61 3.65 10.66 -19.44
N ASP A 62 3.61 10.22 -18.18
CA ASP A 62 4.62 10.50 -17.15
C ASP A 62 5.12 9.18 -16.52
N PRO A 63 6.00 8.41 -17.20
CA PRO A 63 6.46 7.09 -16.72
C PRO A 63 7.17 7.10 -15.36
N GLN A 64 7.68 8.26 -14.93
CA GLN A 64 8.34 8.40 -13.63
C GLN A 64 7.37 8.85 -12.52
N LEU A 65 6.11 9.12 -12.86
CA LEU A 65 5.08 9.63 -11.95
C LEU A 65 5.55 10.84 -11.12
N SER A 66 6.23 11.75 -11.81
CA SER A 66 6.88 12.92 -11.22
C SER A 66 5.91 14.08 -10.98
N ALA A 67 4.76 14.10 -11.66
CA ALA A 67 3.78 15.16 -11.56
C ALA A 67 3.16 15.25 -10.16
N VAL A 68 3.09 16.48 -9.63
CA VAL A 68 2.47 16.78 -8.32
C VAL A 68 1.02 16.32 -8.26
N GLN A 69 0.26 16.47 -9.35
CA GLN A 69 -1.14 16.03 -9.40
C GLN A 69 -1.27 14.52 -9.22
N SER A 70 -0.45 13.72 -9.89
CA SER A 70 -0.46 12.26 -9.74
C SER A 70 -0.14 11.83 -8.31
N ARG A 71 0.72 12.58 -7.60
CA ARG A 71 0.99 12.34 -6.17
C ARG A 71 -0.21 12.65 -5.28
N ILE A 72 -0.95 13.73 -5.55
CA ILE A 72 -2.18 14.06 -4.80
C ILE A 72 -3.26 12.99 -5.01
N VAL A 73 -3.43 12.51 -6.25
CA VAL A 73 -4.36 11.44 -6.57
C VAL A 73 -3.95 10.14 -5.86
N LEU A 74 -2.68 9.74 -5.93
CA LEU A 74 -2.17 8.55 -5.26
C LEU A 74 -2.30 8.65 -3.74
N ARG A 75 -2.00 9.81 -3.16
CA ARG A 75 -2.22 10.08 -1.74
C ARG A 75 -3.69 9.87 -1.38
N THR A 76 -4.61 10.41 -2.17
CA THR A 76 -6.05 10.23 -1.93
C THR A 76 -6.45 8.74 -1.97
N ALA A 77 -5.89 7.96 -2.89
CA ALA A 77 -6.12 6.50 -2.91
C ALA A 77 -5.59 5.80 -1.65
N ALA A 78 -4.42 6.22 -1.16
CA ALA A 78 -3.84 5.70 0.07
C ALA A 78 -4.68 6.06 1.31
N GLU A 79 -5.22 7.28 1.40
CA GLU A 79 -6.19 7.66 2.44
C GLU A 79 -7.45 6.80 2.39
N CYS A 80 -8.01 6.53 1.20
CA CYS A 80 -9.16 5.63 1.08
C CYS A 80 -8.85 4.23 1.60
N SER A 81 -7.67 3.69 1.29
CA SER A 81 -7.27 2.36 1.74
C SER A 81 -6.99 2.30 3.24
N LEU A 82 -6.37 3.34 3.80
CA LEU A 82 -6.13 3.43 5.24
C LEU A 82 -7.45 3.61 6.00
N GLY A 83 -8.33 4.49 5.52
CA GLY A 83 -9.66 4.68 6.08
C GLY A 83 -10.50 3.41 6.05
N PHE A 84 -10.46 2.64 4.96
CA PHE A 84 -11.12 1.33 4.89
C PHE A 84 -10.61 0.38 5.98
N LEU A 85 -9.28 0.24 6.11
CA LEU A 85 -8.65 -0.56 7.18
C LEU A 85 -9.04 -0.09 8.59
N GLU A 86 -9.04 1.21 8.83
CA GLU A 86 -9.33 1.77 10.15
C GLU A 86 -10.81 1.61 10.52
N LEU A 87 -11.71 1.79 9.56
CA LEU A 87 -13.15 1.59 9.75
C LEU A 87 -13.50 0.13 10.05
N GLY A 88 -12.89 -0.84 9.36
CA GLY A 88 -13.17 -2.25 9.64
C GLY A 88 -12.51 -2.76 10.93
N LEU A 89 -11.48 -2.10 11.45
CA LEU A 89 -10.88 -2.43 12.75
C LEU A 89 -11.53 -1.73 13.93
N TYR A 90 -11.82 -0.44 13.80
CA TYR A 90 -12.31 0.44 14.87
C TYR A 90 -13.48 1.30 14.36
N PRO A 91 -14.63 0.68 14.02
CA PRO A 91 -15.77 1.40 13.44
C PRO A 91 -16.40 2.42 14.41
N ASN A 92 -16.11 2.30 15.71
CA ASN A 92 -16.54 3.25 16.75
C ASN A 92 -15.40 4.18 17.23
N GLY A 93 -14.28 4.23 16.50
CA GLY A 93 -13.13 5.09 16.80
C GLY A 93 -13.33 6.55 16.35
N ASP A 94 -12.34 7.37 16.70
CA ASP A 94 -12.24 8.77 16.24
C ASP A 94 -11.63 8.78 14.83
N GLN A 95 -12.46 8.47 13.84
CA GLN A 95 -12.04 8.28 12.44
C GLN A 95 -12.17 9.56 11.64
N GLU A 96 -11.17 9.85 10.80
CA GLU A 96 -11.23 10.89 9.79
C GLU A 96 -10.51 10.43 8.51
N ILE A 97 -11.28 10.32 7.43
CA ILE A 97 -10.78 9.95 6.11
C ILE A 97 -10.65 11.23 5.28
N PHE A 98 -9.43 11.54 4.87
CA PHE A 98 -9.13 12.73 4.08
C PHE A 98 -9.20 12.43 2.58
N PHE A 99 -9.67 13.40 1.79
CA PHE A 99 -9.68 13.34 0.33
C PHE A 99 -8.91 14.51 -0.29
N PRO A 100 -7.57 14.54 -0.21
CA PRO A 100 -6.74 15.68 -0.64
C PRO A 100 -6.97 16.14 -2.08
N LEU A 101 -7.35 15.24 -2.99
CA LEU A 101 -7.67 15.60 -4.37
C LEU A 101 -8.81 16.62 -4.45
N ILE A 102 -9.82 16.50 -3.60
CA ILE A 102 -11.02 17.33 -3.62
C ILE A 102 -11.11 18.31 -2.45
N ASP A 103 -10.16 18.26 -1.51
CA ASP A 103 -10.09 19.11 -0.32
C ASP A 103 -11.30 18.93 0.60
N GLU A 104 -11.67 17.68 0.85
CA GLU A 104 -12.80 17.30 1.71
C GLU A 104 -12.36 16.18 2.68
N SER A 105 -13.16 15.91 3.71
CA SER A 105 -13.01 14.73 4.59
C SER A 105 -14.37 14.10 4.90
N ILE A 106 -14.35 12.92 5.50
CA ILE A 106 -15.49 12.29 6.17
C ILE A 106 -15.00 11.85 7.56
N SER A 107 -15.73 12.21 8.61
CA SER A 107 -15.34 11.91 9.99
C SER A 107 -16.45 11.25 10.81
N SER A 108 -16.07 10.66 11.94
CA SER A 108 -17.02 10.09 12.91
C SER A 108 -17.81 11.17 13.67
N GLU A 109 -17.44 12.44 13.58
CA GLU A 109 -18.24 13.55 14.14
C GLU A 109 -19.56 13.74 13.37
N ASP A 110 -19.55 13.49 12.06
CA ASP A 110 -20.71 13.60 11.18
C ASP A 110 -21.44 12.26 10.97
N LYS A 111 -20.77 11.14 11.25
CA LYS A 111 -21.25 9.79 10.90
C LYS A 111 -21.02 8.77 12.01
N ASP A 112 -22.08 8.02 12.29
CA ASP A 112 -21.99 6.80 13.08
C ASP A 112 -21.52 5.63 12.21
N PHE A 113 -20.19 5.50 12.07
CA PHE A 113 -19.58 4.43 11.28
C PHE A 113 -19.92 3.03 11.79
N GLU A 114 -20.09 2.86 13.11
CA GLU A 114 -20.48 1.58 13.73
C GLU A 114 -21.83 1.07 13.21
N ALA A 115 -22.71 1.97 12.75
CA ALA A 115 -24.00 1.62 12.19
C ALA A 115 -23.98 1.31 10.68
N VAL A 116 -22.93 1.72 9.94
CA VAL A 116 -22.90 1.69 8.47
C VAL A 116 -21.75 0.89 7.87
N VAL A 117 -20.68 0.60 8.61
CA VAL A 117 -19.58 -0.23 8.12
C VAL A 117 -20.04 -1.68 7.92
N GLU A 118 -19.71 -2.25 6.77
CA GLU A 118 -20.22 -3.53 6.28
C GLU A 118 -19.14 -4.63 6.26
N HIS A 119 -17.91 -4.32 6.71
CA HIS A 119 -16.79 -5.25 6.75
C HIS A 119 -16.03 -5.25 8.10
N ALA A 120 -15.28 -6.33 8.34
CA ALA A 120 -14.19 -6.35 9.30
C ALA A 120 -12.88 -6.47 8.52
N SER A 121 -11.88 -5.67 8.88
CA SER A 121 -10.62 -5.66 8.13
C SER A 121 -9.83 -6.95 8.31
N THR A 122 -9.13 -7.32 7.26
CA THR A 122 -8.33 -8.53 7.12
C THR A 122 -6.85 -8.20 6.94
N ALA A 123 -6.00 -9.22 6.97
CA ALA A 123 -4.59 -9.08 6.61
C ALA A 123 -4.41 -8.54 5.18
N GLY A 124 -5.28 -8.92 4.25
CA GLY A 124 -5.29 -8.38 2.89
C GLY A 124 -5.46 -6.86 2.85
N ASP A 125 -6.42 -6.33 3.62
CA ASP A 125 -6.70 -4.88 3.71
C ASP A 125 -5.51 -4.13 4.31
N TRP A 126 -4.86 -4.73 5.32
CA TRP A 126 -3.64 -4.19 5.90
C TRP A 126 -2.50 -4.14 4.88
N LEU A 127 -2.30 -5.21 4.11
CA LEU A 127 -1.25 -5.30 3.09
C LEU A 127 -1.44 -4.25 1.99
N ASP A 128 -2.69 -4.00 1.59
CA ASP A 128 -3.03 -2.98 0.59
C ASP A 128 -2.80 -1.56 1.15
N ALA A 129 -3.25 -1.29 2.38
CA ALA A 129 -3.02 -0.02 3.06
C ALA A 129 -1.52 0.24 3.28
N PHE A 130 -0.76 -0.77 3.73
CA PHE A 130 0.69 -0.68 3.89
C PHE A 130 1.38 -0.35 2.57
N ALA A 131 1.07 -1.10 1.50
CA ALA A 131 1.66 -0.86 0.19
C ALA A 131 1.37 0.56 -0.31
N LEU A 132 0.12 1.02 -0.21
CA LEU A 132 -0.28 2.36 -0.62
C LEU A 132 0.35 3.46 0.25
N CYS A 133 0.48 3.26 1.56
CA CYS A 133 1.16 4.21 2.45
C CYS A 133 2.66 4.33 2.14
N VAL A 134 3.32 3.23 1.77
CA VAL A 134 4.73 3.24 1.37
C VAL A 134 4.91 3.97 0.04
N ILE A 135 4.16 3.61 -1.00
CA ILE A 135 4.38 4.17 -2.35
C ILE A 135 3.87 5.62 -2.49
N SER A 136 2.88 6.03 -1.70
CA SER A 136 2.43 7.43 -1.65
C SER A 136 3.36 8.32 -0.80
N GLY A 137 4.21 7.72 0.04
CA GLY A 137 5.05 8.41 1.01
C GLY A 137 4.32 8.80 2.30
N MET A 138 3.02 8.51 2.45
CA MET A 138 2.25 8.77 3.67
C MET A 138 2.90 8.13 4.91
N ILE A 139 3.59 7.01 4.75
CA ILE A 139 4.29 6.33 5.85
C ILE A 139 5.32 7.23 6.58
N TRP A 140 5.82 8.28 5.91
CA TRP A 140 6.80 9.21 6.45
C TRP A 140 6.19 10.41 7.20
N GLU A 141 4.86 10.53 7.23
CA GLU A 141 4.16 11.64 7.88
C GLU A 141 4.14 11.48 9.40
N ARG A 142 5.14 12.08 10.02
CA ARG A 142 5.40 11.93 11.45
C ARG A 142 4.25 12.44 12.33
N ASP A 143 3.61 13.52 11.93
CA ASP A 143 2.51 14.13 12.71
C ASP A 143 1.24 13.26 12.71
N ARG A 144 1.09 12.38 11.71
CA ARG A 144 -0.05 11.48 11.59
C ARG A 144 0.21 10.06 12.08
N VAL A 145 1.45 9.77 12.49
CA VAL A 145 1.87 8.48 13.08
C VAL A 145 1.44 7.22 12.30
N ILE A 146 1.30 7.33 10.98
CA ILE A 146 0.72 6.27 10.13
C ILE A 146 1.45 4.93 10.28
N GLY A 147 2.78 4.93 10.32
CA GLY A 147 3.52 3.69 10.51
C GLY A 147 3.45 3.09 11.91
N LEU A 148 3.13 3.88 12.94
CA LEU A 148 2.80 3.32 14.25
C LEU A 148 1.40 2.70 14.23
N LEU A 149 0.42 3.40 13.66
CA LEU A 149 -0.95 2.90 13.53
C LEU A 149 -0.97 1.56 12.77
N LEU A 150 -0.37 1.50 11.58
CA LEU A 150 -0.25 0.25 10.82
C LEU A 150 0.42 -0.85 11.64
N ARG A 151 1.45 -0.53 12.43
CA ARG A 151 2.08 -1.55 13.27
C ARG A 151 1.11 -2.10 14.32
N ASP A 152 0.37 -1.23 14.99
CA ASP A 152 -0.55 -1.60 16.06
C ASP A 152 -1.82 -2.28 15.51
N HIS A 153 -2.18 -2.00 14.26
CA HIS A 153 -3.29 -2.65 13.55
C HIS A 153 -3.02 -4.14 13.24
N ALA A 154 -1.76 -4.53 12.99
CA ALA A 154 -1.44 -5.92 12.65
C ALA A 154 -1.82 -6.91 13.78
N PRO A 155 -1.42 -6.70 15.06
CA PRO A 155 -1.91 -7.52 16.17
C PRO A 155 -3.43 -7.49 16.36
N ALA A 156 -4.09 -6.36 16.08
CA ALA A 156 -5.55 -6.28 16.17
C ALA A 156 -6.24 -7.21 15.14
N ILE A 157 -5.65 -7.38 13.95
CA ILE A 157 -6.12 -8.35 12.95
C ILE A 157 -5.86 -9.78 13.40
N ASP A 158 -4.68 -10.08 13.96
CA ASP A 158 -4.37 -11.39 14.54
C ASP A 158 -5.36 -11.80 15.65
N ASP A 159 -5.78 -10.83 16.47
CA ASP A 159 -6.77 -11.01 17.52
C ASP A 159 -8.22 -11.06 16.99
N GLY A 160 -8.41 -11.03 15.66
CA GLY A 160 -9.71 -11.18 15.01
C GLY A 160 -10.54 -9.89 14.90
N ALA A 161 -9.88 -8.72 14.85
CA ALA A 161 -10.49 -7.40 14.84
C ALA A 161 -11.44 -7.17 16.04
N PRO A 162 -10.92 -7.15 17.29
CA PRO A 162 -11.72 -7.29 18.52
C PRO A 162 -12.74 -6.17 18.77
N TYR A 163 -12.65 -5.05 18.05
CA TYR A 163 -13.58 -3.92 18.16
C TYR A 163 -14.63 -3.89 17.05
N SER A 164 -14.53 -4.78 16.06
CA SER A 164 -15.57 -4.97 15.04
C SER A 164 -16.67 -5.92 15.52
N LYS A 165 -17.90 -5.67 15.08
CA LYS A 165 -19.02 -6.61 15.26
C LYS A 165 -19.01 -7.73 14.22
N LEU A 166 -18.23 -7.55 13.16
CA LEU A 166 -18.13 -8.48 12.03
C LEU A 166 -16.90 -9.37 12.21
N GLU A 167 -16.95 -10.56 11.61
CA GLU A 167 -15.88 -11.55 11.75
C GLU A 167 -14.75 -11.26 10.75
N SER A 168 -13.54 -10.97 11.23
CA SER A 168 -12.35 -10.87 10.38
C SER A 168 -11.88 -12.26 9.94
N LYS A 169 -11.72 -12.45 8.63
CA LYS A 169 -11.24 -13.71 8.03
C LYS A 169 -10.06 -13.45 7.11
N SER A 170 -8.87 -13.72 7.62
CA SER A 170 -7.63 -13.56 6.86
C SER A 170 -7.13 -14.90 6.33
N ASP A 171 -6.54 -14.89 5.13
CA ASP A 171 -5.78 -16.04 4.65
C ASP A 171 -4.52 -16.23 5.53
N PRO A 172 -4.19 -17.45 6.00
CA PRO A 172 -3.00 -17.68 6.80
C PRO A 172 -1.68 -17.22 6.15
N ALA A 173 -1.58 -17.26 4.83
CA ALA A 173 -0.42 -16.76 4.10
C ALA A 173 -0.33 -15.22 4.14
N GLU A 174 -1.47 -14.53 4.09
CA GLU A 174 -1.52 -13.07 4.22
C GLU A 174 -1.18 -12.62 5.64
N LEU A 175 -1.59 -13.38 6.67
CA LEU A 175 -1.16 -13.10 8.06
C LEU A 175 0.36 -13.18 8.22
N VAL A 176 1.00 -14.22 7.65
CA VAL A 176 2.46 -14.33 7.66
C VAL A 176 3.12 -13.16 6.93
N GLU A 177 2.55 -12.73 5.80
CA GLU A 177 3.02 -11.59 5.03
C GLU A 177 2.89 -10.27 5.79
N MET A 178 1.73 -10.02 6.40
CA MET A 178 1.43 -8.87 7.24
C MET A 178 2.42 -8.78 8.41
N ASP A 179 2.56 -9.86 9.19
CA ASP A 179 3.47 -9.89 10.34
C ASP A 179 4.92 -9.61 9.95
N THR A 180 5.33 -10.17 8.81
CA THR A 180 6.68 -9.95 8.27
C THR A 180 6.89 -8.48 7.89
N LEU A 181 5.91 -7.86 7.23
CA LEU A 181 5.99 -6.46 6.82
C LEU A 181 5.85 -5.50 8.02
N ALA A 182 5.09 -5.87 9.05
CA ALA A 182 5.00 -5.12 10.29
C ALA A 182 6.35 -5.01 11.03
N CYS A 183 7.27 -5.96 10.84
CA CYS A 183 8.65 -5.86 11.33
C CYS A 183 9.48 -4.75 10.64
N TYR A 184 9.09 -4.29 9.45
CA TYR A 184 9.73 -3.14 8.78
C TYR A 184 9.27 -1.79 9.34
N LEU A 185 8.23 -1.77 10.18
CA LEU A 185 7.82 -0.57 10.92
C LEU A 185 8.63 -0.50 12.22
N THR A 186 8.94 0.69 12.73
CA THR A 186 9.75 0.88 13.94
C THR A 186 8.89 0.77 15.21
N LYS A 187 9.41 0.11 16.26
CA LYS A 187 8.65 -0.09 17.52
C LYS A 187 8.64 1.22 18.29
N ALA A 188 7.47 1.64 18.78
CA ALA A 188 7.43 2.69 19.80
C ALA A 188 8.11 2.16 21.08
N ARG A 189 8.87 3.03 21.76
CA ARG A 189 9.48 2.67 23.06
C ARG A 189 8.49 2.77 24.22
N GLY A 190 7.32 3.37 23.97
CA GLY A 190 6.28 3.67 24.94
C GLY A 190 5.09 4.33 24.26
N HIS A 191 4.02 4.55 25.02
CA HIS A 191 2.74 5.09 24.52
C HIS A 191 2.70 6.61 24.39
N LEU A 192 3.75 7.31 24.84
CA LEU A 192 3.77 8.78 24.85
C LEU A 192 4.47 9.32 23.59
N PRO A 193 4.09 10.51 23.08
CA PRO A 193 4.69 11.08 21.88
C PRO A 193 6.22 11.20 21.88
N ARG A 194 6.84 11.40 23.06
CA ARG A 194 8.30 11.44 23.21
C ARG A 194 8.99 10.09 22.96
N ASP A 195 8.25 9.00 23.06
CA ASP A 195 8.72 7.61 22.93
C ASP A 195 8.43 7.06 21.53
N TRP A 196 7.76 7.84 20.68
CA TRP A 196 7.48 7.51 19.27
C TRP A 196 8.75 7.59 18.42
N PRO A 197 8.87 6.75 17.38
CA PRO A 197 10.09 6.65 16.60
C PRO A 197 10.34 7.93 15.77
N SER A 198 11.61 8.25 15.59
CA SER A 198 12.03 9.35 14.71
C SER A 198 12.17 8.94 13.24
N VAL A 199 12.27 7.64 12.99
CA VAL A 199 12.32 7.03 11.66
C VAL A 199 11.21 5.99 11.63
N THR A 200 10.33 6.04 10.64
CA THR A 200 9.18 5.12 10.58
C THR A 200 9.59 3.73 10.14
N LEU A 201 10.34 3.62 9.03
CA LEU A 201 10.79 2.34 8.50
C LEU A 201 12.13 1.92 9.11
N CYS A 202 12.28 0.63 9.41
CA CYS A 202 13.52 0.03 9.92
C CYS A 202 13.82 -1.30 9.24
N MET A 203 15.09 -1.71 9.32
CA MET A 203 15.48 -3.08 8.96
C MET A 203 14.99 -4.04 10.05
N PRO A 204 14.25 -5.10 9.73
CA PRO A 204 13.91 -6.13 10.70
C PRO A 204 15.17 -6.80 11.26
N GLU A 205 15.11 -7.18 12.54
CA GLU A 205 16.22 -7.85 13.20
C GLU A 205 16.54 -9.18 12.52
N VAL A 206 17.78 -9.67 12.69
CA VAL A 206 18.22 -10.94 12.06
C VAL A 206 17.29 -12.09 12.43
N ASP A 207 16.93 -12.19 13.71
CA ASP A 207 16.05 -13.25 14.21
C ASP A 207 14.62 -13.11 13.65
N GLU A 208 14.09 -11.88 13.54
CA GLU A 208 12.77 -11.63 12.93
C GLU A 208 12.74 -12.05 11.45
N ARG A 209 13.82 -11.80 10.69
CA ARG A 209 13.94 -12.24 9.29
C ARG A 209 14.05 -13.76 9.16
N LEU A 210 14.80 -14.41 10.05
CA LEU A 210 14.93 -15.87 10.06
C LEU A 210 13.60 -16.55 10.41
N ASP A 211 12.88 -16.03 11.42
CA ASP A 211 11.56 -16.54 11.81
C ASP A 211 10.53 -16.37 10.69
N ALA A 212 10.49 -15.20 10.05
CA ALA A 212 9.64 -14.98 8.88
C ALA A 212 9.96 -15.96 7.74
N ALA A 213 11.25 -16.19 7.43
CA ALA A 213 11.65 -17.15 6.40
C ALA A 213 11.19 -18.59 6.73
N LEU A 214 11.20 -18.99 8.01
CA LEU A 214 10.68 -20.28 8.45
C LEU A 214 9.14 -20.36 8.30
N ARG A 215 8.42 -19.29 8.66
CA ARG A 215 6.96 -19.21 8.49
C ARG A 215 6.55 -19.31 7.02
N PHE A 216 7.20 -18.57 6.12
CA PHE A 216 6.96 -18.68 4.68
C PHE A 216 7.23 -20.09 4.14
N LYS A 217 8.30 -20.74 4.62
CA LYS A 217 8.60 -22.13 4.23
C LYS A 217 7.50 -23.10 4.66
N ALA A 218 6.81 -22.84 5.78
CA ALA A 218 5.73 -23.68 6.28
C ALA A 218 4.42 -23.56 5.47
N LEU A 219 4.18 -22.44 4.78
CA LEU A 219 2.99 -22.23 3.93
C LEU A 219 2.98 -23.14 2.67
N GLY A 220 4.14 -23.66 2.26
CA GLY A 220 4.28 -24.54 1.11
C GLY A 220 4.27 -23.79 -0.23
N SER A 221 3.11 -23.33 -0.68
CA SER A 221 2.98 -22.57 -1.94
C SER A 221 2.88 -21.08 -1.63
N LEU A 222 3.77 -20.28 -2.23
CA LEU A 222 3.79 -18.82 -2.05
C LEU A 222 3.27 -18.13 -3.29
N THR A 223 2.56 -17.01 -3.09
CA THR A 223 2.27 -16.09 -4.18
C THR A 223 3.58 -15.48 -4.73
N PRO A 224 3.58 -14.94 -5.97
CA PRO A 224 4.79 -14.32 -6.53
C PRO A 224 5.34 -13.16 -5.67
N ASP A 225 4.48 -12.37 -5.03
CA ASP A 225 4.91 -11.27 -4.15
C ASP A 225 5.42 -11.77 -2.80
N GLN A 226 4.80 -12.81 -2.22
CA GLN A 226 5.34 -13.47 -1.02
C GLN A 226 6.71 -14.10 -1.25
N GLN A 227 6.91 -14.70 -2.43
CA GLN A 227 8.23 -15.22 -2.82
C GLN A 227 9.26 -14.08 -2.97
N LEU A 228 8.85 -12.92 -3.50
CA LEU A 228 9.71 -11.74 -3.60
C LEU A 228 10.09 -11.20 -2.21
N LEU A 229 9.12 -11.08 -1.30
CA LEU A 229 9.35 -10.70 0.10
C LEU A 229 10.29 -11.69 0.79
N ARG A 230 10.08 -13.00 0.61
CA ARG A 230 10.97 -14.04 1.17
C ARG A 230 12.43 -13.84 0.75
N VAL A 231 12.67 -13.45 -0.51
CA VAL A 231 14.02 -13.16 -1.03
C VAL A 231 14.56 -11.84 -0.48
N LEU A 232 13.71 -10.82 -0.28
CA LEU A 232 14.10 -9.55 0.34
C LEU A 232 14.70 -9.76 1.75
N LEU A 233 14.09 -10.66 2.54
CA LEU A 233 14.54 -11.00 3.89
C LEU A 233 15.94 -11.63 3.94
N GLU A 234 16.40 -12.24 2.85
CA GLU A 234 17.75 -12.81 2.73
C GLU A 234 18.84 -11.71 2.69
N ASP A 235 18.45 -10.44 2.50
CA ASP A 235 19.34 -9.28 2.41
C ASP A 235 20.43 -9.43 1.32
N ASP A 236 20.10 -10.13 0.23
CA ASP A 236 20.94 -10.31 -0.97
C ASP A 236 20.34 -9.54 -2.16
N GLN A 237 20.96 -8.40 -2.49
CA GLN A 237 20.54 -7.55 -3.60
C GLN A 237 20.49 -8.31 -4.94
N ALA A 238 21.46 -9.18 -5.23
CA ALA A 238 21.53 -9.87 -6.52
C ALA A 238 20.49 -10.99 -6.63
N ALA A 239 20.15 -11.64 -5.52
CA ALA A 239 19.03 -12.58 -5.46
C ALA A 239 17.70 -11.83 -5.65
N PHE A 240 17.52 -10.71 -4.95
CA PHE A 240 16.31 -9.89 -5.04
C PHE A 240 16.09 -9.33 -6.45
N GLU A 241 17.10 -8.75 -7.10
CA GLU A 241 16.98 -8.21 -8.46
C GLU A 241 16.56 -9.29 -9.48
N ARG A 242 17.06 -10.53 -9.32
CA ARG A 242 16.64 -11.66 -10.16
C ARG A 242 15.18 -12.02 -9.92
N ALA A 243 14.76 -12.09 -8.66
CA ALA A 243 13.39 -12.39 -8.25
C ALA A 243 12.41 -11.29 -8.72
N LEU A 244 12.76 -10.01 -8.51
CA LEU A 244 11.98 -8.85 -8.93
C LEU A 244 11.76 -8.87 -10.45
N ALA A 245 12.82 -9.05 -11.23
CA ALA A 245 12.68 -9.10 -12.67
C ALA A 245 11.88 -10.32 -13.15
N HIS A 246 11.93 -11.46 -12.45
CA HIS A 246 11.06 -12.60 -12.74
C HIS A 246 9.59 -12.28 -12.41
N ARG A 247 9.32 -11.67 -11.25
CA ARG A 247 7.99 -11.24 -10.83
C ARG A 247 7.34 -10.28 -11.83
N LEU A 248 8.09 -9.30 -12.34
CA LEU A 248 7.60 -8.34 -13.33
C LEU A 248 7.30 -8.99 -14.69
N VAL A 249 8.12 -9.96 -15.13
CA VAL A 249 7.84 -10.75 -16.34
C VAL A 249 6.58 -11.59 -16.15
N GLN A 250 6.46 -12.29 -15.01
CA GLN A 250 5.28 -13.07 -14.69
C GLN A 250 4.02 -12.19 -14.62
N HIS A 251 4.12 -10.99 -14.04
CA HIS A 251 3.03 -10.01 -14.00
C HIS A 251 2.52 -9.66 -15.41
N ARG A 252 3.45 -9.31 -16.30
CA ARG A 252 3.16 -9.01 -17.70
C ARG A 252 2.49 -10.18 -18.41
N GLU A 253 2.98 -11.40 -18.21
CA GLU A 253 2.46 -12.61 -18.87
C GLU A 253 1.09 -13.04 -18.32
N SER A 254 0.78 -12.70 -17.07
CA SER A 254 -0.52 -12.96 -16.46
C SER A 254 -1.59 -11.90 -16.78
N ALA A 255 -1.21 -10.77 -17.38
CA ALA A 255 -2.14 -9.68 -17.65
C ALA A 255 -3.22 -10.12 -18.68
N PRO A 256 -4.51 -9.93 -18.38
CA PRO A 256 -5.57 -10.26 -19.32
C PRO A 256 -5.56 -9.29 -20.52
N SER A 257 -6.19 -9.68 -21.63
CA SER A 257 -6.25 -8.83 -22.83
C SER A 257 -7.01 -7.52 -22.64
N ASP A 258 -7.94 -7.46 -21.68
CA ASP A 258 -8.66 -6.26 -21.26
C ASP A 258 -8.24 -5.87 -19.84
N ALA A 259 -6.92 -5.76 -19.62
CA ALA A 259 -6.36 -5.36 -18.34
C ALA A 259 -6.83 -3.96 -17.94
N ALA A 260 -7.20 -3.82 -16.65
CA ALA A 260 -7.53 -2.52 -16.08
C ALA A 260 -6.26 -1.65 -15.98
N PRO A 261 -6.37 -0.31 -16.14
CA PRO A 261 -5.23 0.59 -16.01
C PRO A 261 -4.42 0.39 -14.74
N CYS A 262 -5.04 0.18 -13.58
CA CYS A 262 -4.38 -0.02 -12.30
C CYS A 262 -3.38 -1.20 -12.29
N SER A 263 -3.56 -2.19 -13.17
CA SER A 263 -2.62 -3.31 -13.31
C SER A 263 -1.24 -2.90 -13.84
N LEU A 264 -1.10 -1.70 -14.41
CA LEU A 264 0.18 -1.09 -14.78
C LEU A 264 1.01 -0.67 -13.55
N LEU A 265 0.44 -0.70 -12.36
CA LEU A 265 1.11 -0.39 -11.09
C LEU A 265 0.91 -1.53 -10.08
N PRO A 266 1.71 -2.62 -10.13
CA PRO A 266 1.61 -3.70 -9.14
C PRO A 266 2.06 -3.21 -7.76
N GLN A 267 1.13 -2.73 -6.94
CA GLN A 267 1.39 -1.93 -5.73
C GLN A 267 2.25 -2.67 -4.71
N LYS A 268 1.92 -3.94 -4.43
CA LYS A 268 2.70 -4.79 -3.51
C LYS A 268 4.14 -4.99 -4.01
N THR A 269 4.34 -5.27 -5.30
CA THR A 269 5.67 -5.39 -5.90
C THR A 269 6.45 -4.07 -5.81
N ILE A 270 5.80 -2.93 -6.06
CA ILE A 270 6.42 -1.60 -5.97
C ILE A 270 6.81 -1.31 -4.52
N ALA A 271 5.95 -1.61 -3.54
CA ALA A 271 6.24 -1.43 -2.12
C ALA A 271 7.45 -2.26 -1.67
N LEU A 272 7.58 -3.51 -2.13
CA LEU A 272 8.76 -4.34 -1.86
C LEU A 272 10.04 -3.76 -2.49
N ALA A 273 9.96 -3.24 -3.71
CA ALA A 273 11.07 -2.53 -4.34
C ALA A 273 11.41 -1.22 -3.59
N ALA A 274 10.41 -0.52 -3.06
CA ALA A 274 10.59 0.67 -2.23
C ALA A 274 11.30 0.33 -0.92
N LEU A 275 10.94 -0.76 -0.23
CA LEU A 275 11.67 -1.23 0.96
C LEU A 275 13.13 -1.58 0.65
N ALA A 276 13.39 -2.26 -0.48
CA ALA A 276 14.74 -2.56 -0.93
C ALA A 276 15.60 -1.28 -1.11
N VAL A 277 15.02 -0.21 -1.66
CA VAL A 277 15.72 1.08 -1.82
C VAL A 277 15.84 1.83 -0.50
N GLN A 278 14.73 2.00 0.22
CA GLN A 278 14.62 2.91 1.38
C GLN A 278 15.21 2.32 2.67
N VAL A 279 15.11 1.00 2.87
CA VAL A 279 15.54 0.31 4.09
C VAL A 279 16.85 -0.43 3.88
N HIS A 280 16.94 -1.24 2.81
CA HIS A 280 18.17 -1.98 2.52
C HIS A 280 19.26 -1.11 1.89
N GLY A 281 18.90 0.07 1.35
CA GLY A 281 19.84 1.01 0.75
C GLY A 281 20.38 0.55 -0.60
N TRP A 282 19.62 -0.29 -1.31
CA TRP A 282 20.08 -0.87 -2.58
C TRP A 282 19.83 0.09 -3.76
N ASP A 283 20.80 0.11 -4.68
CA ASP A 283 20.67 0.75 -5.99
C ASP A 283 20.22 -0.32 -7.01
N LEU A 284 18.90 -0.45 -7.19
CA LEU A 284 18.30 -1.51 -8.00
C LEU A 284 18.65 -1.34 -9.49
N ARG A 285 19.20 -2.40 -10.10
CA ARG A 285 19.60 -2.45 -11.52
C ARG A 285 18.53 -3.00 -12.45
N VAL A 286 17.31 -3.16 -11.95
CA VAL A 286 16.13 -3.55 -12.72
C VAL A 286 15.38 -2.29 -13.12
N ARG A 287 15.18 -2.08 -14.42
CA ARG A 287 14.40 -0.97 -14.96
C ARG A 287 13.12 -1.50 -15.57
N SER A 288 12.00 -0.85 -15.25
CA SER A 288 10.70 -1.24 -15.77
C SER A 288 9.71 -0.09 -15.62
N ASP A 289 8.81 0.07 -16.58
CA ASP A 289 7.71 1.04 -16.51
C ASP A 289 6.63 0.64 -15.47
N TYR A 290 6.76 -0.54 -14.84
CA TYR A 290 6.02 -0.89 -13.63
C TYR A 290 6.61 -0.28 -12.35
N LEU A 291 7.84 0.23 -12.39
CA LEU A 291 8.57 0.76 -11.22
C LEU A 291 8.94 2.23 -11.40
N PRO A 292 7.96 3.17 -11.42
CA PRO A 292 8.26 4.59 -11.45
C PRO A 292 9.15 4.99 -10.28
N GLN A 293 10.22 5.76 -10.55
CA GLN A 293 11.21 6.12 -9.52
C GLN A 293 10.59 6.92 -8.37
N ALA A 294 9.55 7.72 -8.64
CA ALA A 294 8.87 8.49 -7.61
C ALA A 294 8.15 7.63 -6.56
N LEU A 295 7.86 6.36 -6.87
CA LEU A 295 7.16 5.44 -5.95
C LEU A 295 8.11 4.56 -5.13
N THR A 296 9.34 4.36 -5.62
CA THR A 296 10.35 3.54 -4.94
C THR A 296 11.26 4.36 -4.03
N SER A 297 11.44 5.65 -4.34
CA SER A 297 12.27 6.56 -3.55
C SER A 297 11.49 7.13 -2.36
N ALA A 298 12.18 7.36 -1.24
CA ALA A 298 11.59 8.11 -0.14
C ALA A 298 11.30 9.57 -0.57
N PRO A 299 10.26 10.22 -0.03
CA PRO A 299 10.00 11.62 -0.30
C PRO A 299 11.14 12.50 0.20
N GLU A 300 11.27 13.69 -0.39
CA GLU A 300 12.27 14.66 0.02
C GLU A 300 12.08 15.05 1.50
N GLY A 301 13.17 15.03 2.28
CA GLY A 301 13.12 15.31 3.72
C GLY A 301 12.80 14.10 4.60
N ALA A 302 12.56 12.90 4.03
CA ALA A 302 12.42 11.68 4.82
C ALA A 302 13.71 11.39 5.63
N PRO A 303 13.60 10.97 6.91
CA PRO A 303 14.75 10.55 7.71
C PRO A 303 15.50 9.39 7.05
N SER A 304 16.84 9.41 7.08
CA SER A 304 17.62 8.28 6.59
C SER A 304 17.50 7.08 7.54
N VAL A 305 17.20 5.89 6.98
CA VAL A 305 17.11 4.63 7.74
C VAL A 305 18.49 4.10 8.14
N ARG A 306 19.55 4.52 7.44
CA ARG A 306 20.95 4.22 7.81
C ARG A 306 21.63 5.48 8.36
N GLY A 307 21.53 5.65 9.68
CA GLY A 307 22.29 6.59 10.50
C GLY A 307 22.77 5.92 11.78
#